data_AF-A0A1D8T7Z1-F1
#
_entry.id   AF-A0A1D8T7Z1-F1
#
_cell.length_a   1.000
_cell.length_b   1.000
_cell.length_c   1.000
_cell.angle_alpha   90.00
_cell.angle_beta   90.00
_cell.angle_gamma   90.00
#
_symmetry.space_group_name_H-M   'P 1'
#
loop_
_entity.id
_entity.type
_entity.pdbx_description
1 polymer ?
#
loop_
_entity_poly.entity_id
_entity_poly.type
_entity_poly.pdbx_seq_one_letter_code
_entity_poly.pdbx_strand_id
1 'polypeptide(L)'
;MLTFLAASPGTDIVSEVRALRRATEGSQAGWIYAGKVVVAALHSAQIGEKNWSAVVLLQYPSREAYERHAESAAMRAALARFEEVYVQGFRRSPFVNAMIPQLLLAMRVAQIVGRRPSHFPFRRTQSQDVPPQVEQLSRRLSEEVEFGAHAIVIVNLIKRGTREQRSADRRYTTAMFSAMAEGGYGPLHVGRPVRVERNYEFDAVALVYYPGVEFFIDLTRSEYFQAIYGDKQLGDTQAVITVPILDRL
;
A
#
# COMPACT_ATOMS: atom_id res chain seq x y z
N MET A 1 1.98 -13.64 -2.84
CA MET A 1 2.57 -13.54 -1.50
C MET A 1 3.06 -12.14 -1.30
N LEU A 2 2.52 -11.45 -0.30
CA LEU A 2 2.94 -10.13 0.13
C LEU A 2 3.87 -10.32 1.33
N THR A 3 5.14 -9.96 1.17
CA THR A 3 6.18 -10.19 2.17
C THR A 3 6.62 -8.86 2.74
N PHE A 4 6.47 -8.69 4.05
CA PHE A 4 6.98 -7.56 4.81
C PHE A 4 8.35 -7.94 5.37
N LEU A 5 9.31 -7.03 5.24
CA LEU A 5 10.71 -7.24 5.58
C LEU A 5 11.16 -6.13 6.51
N ALA A 6 11.71 -6.48 7.67
CA ALA A 6 12.38 -5.57 8.58
C ALA A 6 13.89 -5.82 8.51
N ALA A 7 14.66 -4.78 8.26
CA ALA A 7 16.12 -4.81 8.23
C ALA A 7 16.68 -4.02 9.43
N SER A 8 17.92 -4.32 9.79
CA SER A 8 18.63 -3.57 10.82
C SER A 8 18.73 -2.08 10.47
N PRO A 9 18.75 -1.19 11.48
CA PRO A 9 18.95 0.24 11.24
C PRO A 9 20.23 0.52 10.43
N GLY A 10 20.13 1.37 9.41
CA GLY A 10 21.25 1.75 8.55
C GLY A 10 21.56 0.78 7.40
N THR A 11 20.85 -0.35 7.30
CA THR A 11 20.98 -1.26 6.17
C THR A 11 20.53 -0.62 4.85
N ASP A 12 21.32 -0.80 3.79
CA ASP A 12 20.88 -0.47 2.42
C ASP A 12 19.81 -1.46 1.95
N ILE A 13 18.57 -1.10 2.23
CA ILE A 13 17.41 -1.93 1.93
C ILE A 13 17.25 -2.24 0.44
N VAL A 14 17.69 -1.36 -0.47
CA VAL A 14 17.58 -1.63 -1.91
C VAL A 14 18.51 -2.77 -2.30
N SER A 15 19.74 -2.76 -1.79
CA SER A 15 20.70 -3.85 -2.01
C SER A 15 20.26 -5.17 -1.39
N GLU A 16 19.63 -5.15 -0.21
CA GLU A 16 19.06 -6.36 0.41
C GLU A 16 17.90 -6.95 -0.40
N VAL A 17 16.97 -6.11 -0.85
CA VAL A 17 15.84 -6.57 -1.69
C VAL A 17 16.34 -7.03 -3.07
N ARG A 18 17.41 -6.44 -3.60
CA ARG A 18 18.09 -6.93 -4.82
C ARG A 18 18.70 -8.31 -4.61
N ALA A 19 19.35 -8.55 -3.47
CA ALA A 19 19.87 -9.87 -3.14
C ALA A 19 18.75 -10.90 -3.02
N LEU A 20 17.62 -10.53 -2.42
CA LEU A 20 16.41 -11.35 -2.41
C LEU A 20 15.91 -11.64 -3.83
N ARG A 21 15.85 -10.64 -4.72
CA ARG A 21 15.48 -10.84 -6.15
C ARG A 21 16.37 -11.88 -6.82
N ARG A 22 17.69 -11.77 -6.66
CA ARG A 22 18.64 -12.76 -7.21
C ARG A 22 18.40 -14.16 -6.66
N ALA A 23 18.11 -14.29 -5.37
CA ALA A 23 17.82 -15.59 -4.76
C ALA A 23 16.51 -16.24 -5.27
N THR A 24 15.62 -15.45 -5.87
CA THR A 24 14.40 -15.95 -6.54
C THR A 24 14.57 -16.21 -8.03
N GLU A 25 15.75 -15.94 -8.61
CA GLU A 25 16.03 -16.24 -10.03
C GLU A 25 15.94 -17.75 -10.29
N GLY A 26 15.36 -18.13 -11.44
CA GLY A 26 15.10 -19.52 -11.78
C GLY A 26 13.91 -20.16 -11.03
N SER A 27 13.30 -19.46 -10.07
CA SER A 27 12.04 -19.89 -9.45
C SER A 27 10.83 -19.59 -10.36
N GLN A 28 9.66 -20.12 -9.99
CA GLN A 28 8.39 -19.79 -10.65
C GLN A 28 7.75 -18.50 -10.10
N ALA A 29 8.47 -17.72 -9.27
CA ALA A 29 7.96 -16.50 -8.66
C ALA A 29 8.06 -15.31 -9.63
N GLY A 30 6.93 -14.71 -9.97
CA GLY A 30 6.87 -13.45 -10.69
C GLY A 30 6.94 -12.26 -9.73
N TRP A 31 7.90 -11.36 -9.92
CA TRP A 31 7.96 -10.09 -9.19
C TRP A 31 6.90 -9.13 -9.73
N ILE A 32 5.95 -8.77 -8.89
CA ILE A 32 4.86 -7.85 -9.24
C ILE A 32 5.10 -6.46 -8.65
N TYR A 33 5.65 -6.41 -7.43
CA TYR A 33 5.91 -5.17 -6.72
C TYR A 33 7.08 -5.33 -5.77
N ALA A 34 7.85 -4.26 -5.61
CA ALA A 34 8.81 -4.10 -4.52
C ALA A 34 8.81 -2.62 -4.11
N GLY A 35 8.70 -2.37 -2.81
CA GLY A 35 8.64 -1.02 -2.25
C GLY A 35 9.54 -0.88 -1.04
N LYS A 36 10.29 0.22 -1.00
CA LYS A 36 10.95 0.69 0.23
C LYS A 36 9.89 1.34 1.11
N VAL A 37 9.85 0.98 2.39
CA VAL A 37 8.92 1.56 3.36
C VAL A 37 9.41 2.93 3.78
N VAL A 38 8.51 3.91 3.71
CA VAL A 38 8.74 5.25 4.24
C VAL A 38 8.20 5.34 5.67
N VAL A 39 6.99 4.81 5.88
CA VAL A 39 6.34 4.80 7.19
C VAL A 39 5.23 3.75 7.26
N ALA A 40 5.09 3.11 8.42
CA ALA A 40 3.88 2.41 8.80
C ALA A 40 2.89 3.43 9.37
N ALA A 41 1.88 3.81 8.58
CA ALA A 41 0.91 4.85 8.94
C ALA A 41 -0.16 4.36 9.93
N LEU A 42 -0.46 3.06 9.91
CA LEU A 42 -1.38 2.39 10.84
C LEU A 42 -0.78 1.05 11.25
N HIS A 43 -0.91 0.72 12.53
CA HIS A 43 -0.43 -0.53 13.12
C HIS A 43 -1.60 -1.43 13.46
N SER A 44 -1.56 -2.67 12.98
CA SER A 44 -2.57 -3.65 13.34
C SER A 44 -2.32 -4.20 14.74
N ALA A 45 -3.37 -4.36 15.55
CA ALA A 45 -3.28 -5.00 16.87
C ALA A 45 -2.81 -6.46 16.79
N GLN A 46 -3.05 -7.13 15.66
CA GLN A 46 -2.61 -8.50 15.42
C GLN A 46 -1.10 -8.60 15.16
N ILE A 47 -0.54 -7.59 14.50
CA ILE A 47 0.88 -7.55 14.11
C ILE A 47 1.74 -6.85 15.17
N GLY A 48 1.17 -5.86 15.84
CA GLY A 48 1.85 -4.93 16.73
C GLY A 48 2.59 -3.83 15.97
N GLU A 49 3.33 -3.02 16.71
CA GLU A 49 4.22 -2.01 16.15
C GLU A 49 5.45 -2.69 15.54
N LYS A 50 5.69 -2.44 14.26
CA LYS A 50 6.79 -3.03 13.49
C LYS A 50 7.44 -1.98 12.59
N ASN A 51 8.77 -2.00 12.58
CA ASN A 51 9.59 -1.14 11.74
C ASN A 51 9.91 -1.83 10.42
N TRP A 52 8.88 -2.02 9.58
CA TRP A 52 9.09 -2.58 8.24
C TRP A 52 9.99 -1.66 7.41
N SER A 53 10.93 -2.25 6.68
CA SER A 53 11.89 -1.57 5.81
C SER A 53 11.54 -1.75 4.33
N ALA A 54 10.96 -2.89 3.96
CA ALA A 54 10.49 -3.15 2.59
C ALA A 54 9.22 -4.01 2.57
N VAL A 55 8.50 -3.92 1.44
CA VAL A 55 7.39 -4.81 1.11
C VAL A 55 7.57 -5.33 -0.32
N VAL A 56 7.44 -6.63 -0.51
CA VAL A 56 7.56 -7.29 -1.82
C VAL A 56 6.27 -8.07 -2.13
N LEU A 57 5.83 -8.03 -3.39
CA LEU A 57 4.74 -8.87 -3.90
C LEU A 57 5.26 -9.83 -4.95
N LEU A 58 5.25 -11.12 -4.60
CA LEU A 58 5.57 -12.22 -5.51
C LEU A 58 4.30 -12.97 -5.91
N GLN A 59 4.13 -13.24 -7.20
CA GLN A 59 3.07 -14.09 -7.73
C GLN A 59 3.61 -15.49 -7.99
N TYR A 60 2.89 -16.50 -7.51
CA TYR A 60 3.19 -17.90 -7.75
C TYR A 60 2.05 -18.54 -8.54
N PRO A 61 2.33 -19.57 -9.36
CA PRO A 61 1.30 -20.28 -10.11
C PRO A 61 0.37 -21.09 -9.18
N SER A 62 0.87 -21.54 -8.04
CA SER A 62 0.08 -22.29 -7.04
C SER A 62 0.62 -22.09 -5.62
N ARG A 63 -0.11 -22.60 -4.63
CA ARG A 63 0.32 -22.61 -3.23
C ARG A 63 1.53 -23.53 -3.03
N GLU A 64 1.50 -24.70 -3.65
CA GLU A 64 2.54 -25.72 -3.59
C GLU A 64 3.84 -25.22 -4.24
N ALA A 65 3.74 -24.41 -5.29
CA ALA A 65 4.91 -23.75 -5.88
C ALA A 65 5.55 -22.73 -4.93
N TYR A 66 4.73 -22.00 -4.17
CA TYR A 66 5.24 -21.13 -3.11
C TYR A 66 5.90 -21.94 -1.99
N GLU A 67 5.24 -22.97 -1.46
CA GLU A 67 5.74 -23.76 -0.32
C GLU A 67 7.08 -24.41 -0.66
N ARG A 68 7.22 -25.05 -1.83
CA ARG A 68 8.50 -25.59 -2.31
C ARG A 68 9.60 -24.53 -2.41
N HIS A 69 9.26 -23.32 -2.87
CA HIS A 69 10.23 -22.24 -2.98
C HIS A 69 10.63 -21.67 -1.62
N ALA A 70 9.67 -21.51 -0.71
CA ALA A 70 9.89 -21.05 0.67
C ALA A 70 10.82 -22.01 1.46
N GLU A 71 10.75 -23.31 1.18
CA GLU A 71 11.60 -24.34 1.79
C GLU A 71 13.01 -24.43 1.16
N SER A 72 13.21 -23.81 -0.01
CA SER A 72 14.50 -23.84 -0.70
C SER A 72 15.61 -23.18 0.12
N ALA A 73 16.83 -23.72 0.04
CA ALA A 73 17.98 -23.17 0.76
C ALA A 73 18.27 -21.72 0.34
N ALA A 74 18.12 -21.40 -0.94
CA ALA A 74 18.33 -20.06 -1.48
C ALA A 74 17.35 -19.04 -0.87
N MET A 75 16.05 -19.34 -0.86
CA MET A 75 15.04 -18.45 -0.28
C MET A 75 15.23 -18.27 1.23
N ARG A 76 15.48 -19.37 1.96
CA ARG A 76 15.74 -19.30 3.41
C ARG A 76 16.97 -18.47 3.73
N ALA A 77 18.07 -18.66 3.00
CA ALA A 77 19.29 -17.88 3.18
C ALA A 77 19.07 -16.39 2.87
N ALA A 78 18.29 -16.07 1.83
CA ALA A 78 17.97 -14.69 1.49
C ALA A 78 17.07 -14.02 2.54
N LEU A 79 16.04 -14.71 3.03
CA LEU A 79 15.15 -14.20 4.07
C LEU A 79 15.85 -14.07 5.44
N ALA A 80 16.84 -14.90 5.74
CA ALA A 80 17.62 -14.83 6.98
C ALA A 80 18.49 -13.56 7.11
N ARG A 81 18.61 -12.76 6.05
CA ARG A 81 19.30 -11.45 6.06
C ARG A 81 18.47 -10.35 6.73
N PHE A 82 17.16 -10.59 6.93
CA PHE A 82 16.23 -9.67 7.55
C PHE A 82 16.00 -10.08 9.01
N GLU A 83 15.86 -9.09 9.89
CA GLU A 83 15.61 -9.32 11.32
C GLU A 83 14.22 -9.92 11.55
N GLU A 84 13.24 -9.46 10.78
CA GLU A 84 11.90 -10.00 10.80
C GLU A 84 11.33 -10.08 9.38
N VAL A 85 10.68 -11.22 9.12
CA VAL A 85 9.94 -11.47 7.90
C VAL A 85 8.52 -11.87 8.27
N TYR A 86 7.56 -11.31 7.54
CA TYR A 86 6.17 -11.72 7.64
C TYR A 86 5.57 -11.88 6.24
N VAL A 87 5.05 -13.08 5.95
CA VAL A 87 4.37 -13.36 4.68
C VAL A 87 2.85 -13.43 4.86
N GLN A 88 2.15 -12.59 4.09
CA GLN A 88 0.72 -12.64 3.89
C GLN A 88 0.38 -13.16 2.49
N GLY A 89 -0.27 -14.33 2.42
CA GLY A 89 -0.87 -14.80 1.17
C GLY A 89 -2.14 -14.01 0.83
N PHE A 90 -2.45 -13.83 -0.45
CA PHE A 90 -3.77 -13.35 -0.86
C PHE A 90 -4.09 -13.76 -2.29
N ARG A 91 -5.38 -13.96 -2.57
CA ARG A 91 -5.91 -14.28 -3.91
C ARG A 91 -6.50 -13.03 -4.53
N ARG A 92 -5.91 -12.60 -5.64
CA ARG A 92 -6.43 -11.53 -6.50
C ARG A 92 -7.44 -12.13 -7.47
N SER A 93 -8.64 -11.57 -7.51
CA SER A 93 -9.60 -11.90 -8.58
C SER A 93 -9.23 -11.08 -9.82
N PRO A 94 -8.90 -11.70 -10.97
CA PRO A 94 -8.60 -10.97 -12.19
C PRO A 94 -9.76 -10.04 -12.59
N PHE A 95 -10.99 -10.52 -12.45
CA PHE A 95 -12.19 -9.74 -12.75
C PHE A 95 -12.31 -8.50 -11.86
N VAL A 96 -12.19 -8.65 -10.53
CA VAL A 96 -12.29 -7.51 -9.61
C VAL A 96 -11.23 -6.46 -9.93
N ASN A 97 -9.98 -6.89 -10.15
CA ASN A 97 -8.88 -5.97 -10.41
C ASN A 97 -8.99 -5.31 -11.79
N ALA A 98 -9.54 -5.99 -12.80
CA ALA A 98 -9.82 -5.41 -14.10
C ALA A 98 -10.99 -4.40 -14.07
N MET A 99 -11.98 -4.62 -13.20
CA MET A 99 -13.17 -3.75 -13.11
C MET A 99 -12.95 -2.46 -12.35
N ILE A 100 -12.00 -2.40 -11.40
CA ILE A 100 -11.69 -1.17 -10.64
C ILE A 100 -11.40 0.03 -11.55
N PRO A 101 -10.49 -0.03 -12.54
CA PRO A 101 -10.24 1.11 -13.43
C PRO A 101 -11.46 1.46 -14.28
N GLN A 102 -12.27 0.48 -14.69
CA GLN A 102 -13.50 0.74 -15.45
C GLN A 102 -14.54 1.49 -14.61
N LEU A 103 -14.66 1.14 -13.34
CA LEU A 103 -15.53 1.84 -12.39
C LEU A 103 -15.06 3.29 -12.20
N LEU A 104 -13.76 3.50 -11.98
CA LEU A 104 -13.20 4.85 -11.82
C LEU A 104 -13.40 5.69 -13.10
N LEU A 105 -13.22 5.11 -14.28
CA LEU A 105 -13.48 5.78 -15.55
C LEU A 105 -14.96 6.18 -15.68
N ALA A 106 -15.89 5.27 -15.39
CA ALA A 106 -17.32 5.55 -15.41
C ALA A 106 -17.70 6.68 -14.42
N MET A 107 -17.12 6.65 -13.22
CA MET A 107 -17.27 7.73 -12.23
C MET A 107 -16.77 9.07 -12.77
N ARG A 108 -15.62 9.08 -13.46
CA ARG A 108 -15.07 10.29 -14.06
C ARG A 108 -15.98 10.84 -15.16
N VAL A 109 -16.48 9.99 -16.04
CA VAL A 109 -17.45 10.39 -17.08
C VAL A 109 -18.70 11.01 -16.44
N ALA A 110 -19.24 10.40 -15.38
CA ALA A 110 -20.39 10.93 -14.66
C ALA A 110 -20.10 12.30 -14.00
N GLN A 111 -18.90 12.52 -13.47
CA GLN A 111 -18.48 13.83 -12.93
C GLN A 111 -18.46 14.90 -14.03
N ILE A 112 -17.93 14.58 -15.21
CA ILE A 112 -17.84 15.51 -16.35
C ILE A 112 -19.23 15.87 -16.87
N VAL A 113 -20.07 14.86 -17.13
CA VAL A 113 -21.45 15.06 -17.61
C VAL A 113 -22.26 15.85 -16.59
N GLY A 114 -22.10 15.55 -15.30
CA GLY A 114 -22.76 16.24 -14.20
C GLY A 114 -22.14 17.59 -13.83
N ARG A 115 -21.08 18.05 -14.54
CA ARG A 115 -20.35 19.30 -14.26
C ARG A 115 -19.96 19.47 -12.79
N ARG A 116 -19.54 18.37 -12.15
CA ARG A 116 -19.08 18.42 -10.76
C ARG A 116 -17.81 19.27 -10.66
N PRO A 117 -17.65 20.10 -9.62
CA PRO A 117 -16.41 20.83 -9.39
C PRO A 117 -15.21 19.87 -9.33
N SER A 118 -14.08 20.30 -9.89
CA SER A 118 -12.83 19.56 -9.79
C SER A 118 -12.26 19.64 -8.37
N HIS A 119 -11.67 18.55 -7.90
CA HIS A 119 -10.85 18.54 -6.69
C HIS A 119 -9.45 19.13 -6.93
N PHE A 120 -9.07 19.33 -8.20
CA PHE A 120 -7.73 19.74 -8.61
C PHE A 120 -7.67 21.17 -9.18
N PRO A 121 -6.54 21.88 -9.00
CA PRO A 121 -5.45 21.53 -8.09
C PRO A 121 -5.93 21.56 -6.63
N PHE A 122 -5.31 20.75 -5.77
CA PHE A 122 -5.67 20.74 -4.37
C PHE A 122 -5.41 22.11 -3.72
N ARG A 123 -6.40 22.63 -2.99
CA ARG A 123 -6.21 23.81 -2.15
C ARG A 123 -5.55 23.38 -0.85
N ARG A 124 -4.43 24.04 -0.51
CA ARG A 124 -3.66 23.74 0.70
C ARG A 124 -4.40 24.28 1.92
N THR A 125 -4.49 23.47 2.97
CA THR A 125 -4.97 23.92 4.29
C THR A 125 -4.06 25.01 4.82
N GLN A 126 -4.62 26.04 5.47
CA GLN A 126 -3.83 27.08 6.12
C GLN A 126 -2.92 26.45 7.19
N SER A 127 -1.64 26.84 7.21
CA SER A 127 -0.57 26.11 7.92
C SER A 127 -0.80 25.89 9.42
N GLN A 128 -1.65 26.70 10.06
CA GLN A 128 -1.97 26.60 11.50
C GLN A 128 -2.86 25.39 11.86
N ASP A 129 -3.52 24.77 10.87
CA ASP A 129 -4.48 23.68 11.08
C ASP A 129 -3.96 22.31 10.63
N VAL A 130 -2.69 22.19 10.22
CA VAL A 130 -2.14 20.90 9.77
C VAL A 130 -1.75 20.06 10.98
N PRO A 131 -2.31 18.84 11.16
CA PRO A 131 -1.93 17.98 12.27
C PRO A 131 -0.42 17.63 12.25
N PRO A 132 0.27 17.59 13.40
CA PRO A 132 1.70 17.29 13.48
C PRO A 132 2.10 15.99 12.77
N GLN A 133 1.22 14.99 12.77
CA GLN A 133 1.43 13.70 12.09
C GLN A 133 1.53 13.87 10.57
N VAL A 134 0.74 14.77 9.98
CA VAL A 134 0.77 15.07 8.53
C VAL A 134 2.07 15.80 8.17
N GLU A 135 2.55 16.68 9.04
CA GLU A 135 3.83 17.37 8.83
C GLU A 135 5.02 16.41 8.94
N GLN A 136 5.03 15.52 9.94
CA GLN A 136 6.07 14.49 10.08
C GLN A 136 6.09 13.54 8.89
N LEU A 137 4.90 13.11 8.42
CA LEU A 137 4.75 12.29 7.22
C LEU A 137 5.32 13.01 5.99
N SER A 138 4.96 14.28 5.81
CA SER A 138 5.42 15.10 4.68
C SER A 138 6.95 15.17 4.64
N ARG A 139 7.59 15.44 5.79
CA ARG A 139 9.05 15.48 5.90
C ARG A 139 9.70 14.16 5.52
N ARG A 140 9.19 13.02 6.04
CA ARG A 140 9.72 11.69 5.69
C ARG A 140 9.55 11.37 4.21
N LEU A 141 8.43 11.77 3.60
CA LEU A 141 8.21 11.55 2.18
C LEU A 141 9.10 12.44 1.31
N SER A 142 9.37 13.69 1.73
CA SER A 142 10.29 14.59 1.02
C SER A 142 11.71 14.03 0.90
N GLU A 143 12.14 13.17 1.82
CA GLU A 143 13.44 12.48 1.74
C GLU A 143 13.47 11.39 0.65
N GLU A 144 12.31 10.99 0.13
CA GLU A 144 12.14 9.89 -0.82
C GLU A 144 11.68 10.37 -2.21
N VAL A 145 11.83 11.66 -2.54
CA VAL A 145 11.39 12.23 -3.83
C VAL A 145 12.03 11.51 -5.01
N GLU A 146 13.31 11.15 -4.91
CA GLU A 146 13.98 10.39 -5.97
C GLU A 146 13.32 9.02 -6.18
N PHE A 147 13.12 8.26 -5.10
CA PHE A 147 12.53 6.93 -5.20
C PHE A 147 11.04 6.98 -5.59
N GLY A 148 10.31 7.95 -5.06
CA GLY A 148 8.87 8.12 -5.18
C GLY A 148 8.43 9.18 -6.20
N ALA A 149 9.28 9.56 -7.16
CA ALA A 149 8.97 10.59 -8.15
C ALA A 149 7.67 10.32 -8.92
N HIS A 150 7.40 9.06 -9.24
CA HIS A 150 6.27 8.66 -10.09
C HIS A 150 5.16 7.93 -9.34
N ALA A 151 5.44 7.46 -8.12
CA ALA A 151 4.54 6.58 -7.41
C ALA A 151 4.77 6.57 -5.90
N ILE A 152 3.67 6.56 -5.17
CA ILE A 152 3.57 5.99 -3.82
C ILE A 152 2.60 4.83 -3.89
N VAL A 153 2.89 3.76 -3.16
CA VAL A 153 1.95 2.65 -2.95
C VAL A 153 1.69 2.50 -1.47
N ILE A 154 0.42 2.53 -1.08
CA ILE A 154 -0.01 2.18 0.27
C ILE A 154 -0.43 0.72 0.27
N VAL A 155 0.27 -0.09 1.05
CA VAL A 155 -0.02 -1.51 1.25
C VAL A 155 -0.89 -1.65 2.50
N ASN A 156 -2.07 -2.22 2.34
CA ASN A 156 -3.06 -2.35 3.41
C ASN A 156 -3.39 -3.83 3.66
N LEU A 157 -3.35 -4.23 4.94
CA LEU A 157 -4.01 -5.43 5.46
C LEU A 157 -5.17 -4.97 6.34
N ILE A 158 -6.39 -5.37 6.00
CA ILE A 158 -7.60 -4.75 6.55
C ILE A 158 -8.46 -5.82 7.22
N LYS A 159 -8.67 -5.69 8.52
CA LYS A 159 -9.83 -6.26 9.21
C LYS A 159 -10.96 -5.25 9.13
N ARG A 160 -12.12 -5.67 8.63
CA ARG A 160 -13.28 -4.80 8.56
C ARG A 160 -13.76 -4.49 9.97
N GLY A 161 -13.98 -3.21 10.25
CA GLY A 161 -14.63 -2.75 11.47
C GLY A 161 -16.09 -3.19 11.54
N THR A 162 -16.81 -2.77 12.59
CA THR A 162 -18.23 -3.06 12.78
C THR A 162 -19.11 -2.47 11.66
N ARG A 163 -20.42 -2.78 11.66
CA ARG A 163 -21.35 -2.20 10.68
C ARG A 163 -21.39 -0.67 10.78
N GLU A 164 -21.31 -0.16 12.01
CA GLU A 164 -21.33 1.25 12.38
C GLU A 164 -20.08 1.95 11.86
N GLN A 165 -18.89 1.42 12.16
CA GLN A 165 -17.61 1.95 11.65
C GLN A 165 -17.59 2.01 10.12
N ARG A 166 -18.01 0.91 9.46
CA ARG A 166 -18.12 0.88 8.00
C ARG A 166 -19.14 1.87 7.45
N SER A 167 -20.18 2.19 8.20
CA SER A 167 -21.20 3.17 7.78
C SER A 167 -20.67 4.60 7.89
N ALA A 168 -19.91 4.91 8.94
CA ALA A 168 -19.21 6.19 9.11
C ALA A 168 -18.19 6.41 7.98
N ASP A 169 -17.46 5.36 7.60
CA ASP A 169 -16.44 5.38 6.54
C ASP A 169 -16.97 5.55 5.11
N ARG A 170 -18.29 5.41 4.88
CA ARG A 170 -18.85 5.47 3.53
C ARG A 170 -18.59 6.83 2.88
N ARG A 171 -18.69 7.92 3.65
CA ARG A 171 -18.42 9.27 3.15
C ARG A 171 -16.97 9.42 2.69
N TYR A 172 -16.02 9.04 3.57
CA TYR A 172 -14.59 9.04 3.25
C TYR A 172 -14.29 8.20 2.01
N THR A 173 -14.79 6.96 1.96
CA THR A 173 -14.55 6.04 0.85
C THR A 173 -15.08 6.60 -0.46
N THR A 174 -16.31 7.12 -0.46
CA THR A 174 -16.95 7.69 -1.67
C THR A 174 -16.18 8.91 -2.15
N ALA A 175 -15.77 9.79 -1.24
CA ALA A 175 -14.97 10.96 -1.57
C ALA A 175 -13.61 10.54 -2.15
N MET A 176 -12.87 9.65 -1.49
CA MET A 176 -11.59 9.14 -2.01
C MET A 176 -11.72 8.53 -3.39
N PHE A 177 -12.74 7.71 -3.65
CA PHE A 177 -12.98 7.14 -4.99
C PHE A 177 -13.33 8.22 -6.02
N SER A 178 -14.02 9.30 -5.62
CA SER A 178 -14.29 10.45 -6.48
C SER A 178 -13.01 11.17 -6.90
N ALA A 179 -12.09 11.42 -5.96
CA ALA A 179 -10.80 12.05 -6.25
C ALA A 179 -9.87 11.12 -7.05
N MET A 180 -9.86 9.82 -6.75
CA MET A 180 -9.16 8.78 -7.51
C MET A 180 -9.60 8.72 -8.97
N ALA A 181 -10.92 8.77 -9.21
CA ALA A 181 -11.49 8.79 -10.55
C ALA A 181 -11.05 10.03 -11.35
N GLU A 182 -10.93 11.18 -10.69
CA GLU A 182 -10.48 12.42 -11.32
C GLU A 182 -8.97 12.44 -11.58
N GLY A 183 -8.15 12.04 -10.61
CA GLY A 183 -6.69 12.13 -10.70
C GLY A 183 -6.01 10.91 -11.32
N GLY A 184 -6.75 9.87 -11.72
CA GLY A 184 -6.19 8.68 -12.39
C GLY A 184 -5.31 7.82 -11.48
N TYR A 185 -5.69 7.69 -10.20
CA TYR A 185 -4.97 6.86 -9.22
C TYR A 185 -5.94 5.99 -8.42
N GLY A 186 -5.45 5.06 -7.61
CA GLY A 186 -6.33 4.18 -6.83
C GLY A 186 -5.83 2.74 -6.66
N PRO A 187 -6.73 1.81 -6.29
CA PRO A 187 -6.35 0.43 -5.99
C PRO A 187 -5.80 -0.31 -7.23
N LEU A 188 -4.60 -0.89 -7.10
CA LEU A 188 -3.96 -1.70 -8.15
C LEU A 188 -4.12 -3.20 -7.91
N HIS A 189 -3.98 -3.62 -6.65
CA HIS A 189 -4.06 -5.02 -6.27
C HIS A 189 -4.97 -5.18 -5.07
N VAL A 190 -6.12 -5.80 -5.30
CA VAL A 190 -7.11 -6.11 -4.25
C VAL A 190 -7.36 -7.61 -4.25
N GLY A 191 -7.43 -8.20 -3.06
CA GLY A 191 -7.76 -9.61 -2.94
C GLY A 191 -8.13 -10.06 -1.54
N ARG A 192 -8.55 -11.31 -1.46
CA ARG A 192 -8.87 -11.98 -0.18
C ARG A 192 -7.61 -12.57 0.42
N PRO A 193 -7.34 -12.32 1.71
CA PRO A 193 -6.19 -12.90 2.38
C PRO A 193 -6.29 -14.43 2.42
N VAL A 194 -5.12 -15.07 2.39
CA VAL A 194 -4.91 -16.50 2.55
C VAL A 194 -3.85 -16.66 3.62
N ARG A 195 -4.15 -17.45 4.65
CA ARG A 195 -3.20 -17.74 5.72
C ARG A 195 -2.06 -18.61 5.18
N VAL A 196 -0.83 -18.25 5.55
CA VAL A 196 0.39 -18.93 5.12
C VAL A 196 1.22 -19.32 6.34
N GLU A 197 1.76 -18.33 7.07
CA GLU A 197 2.63 -18.57 8.23
C GLU A 197 1.95 -18.29 9.56
N ARG A 198 1.35 -17.09 9.70
CA ARG A 198 0.72 -16.64 10.95
C ARG A 198 -0.80 -16.71 10.88
N ASN A 199 -1.43 -16.87 12.04
CA ASN A 199 -2.89 -16.96 12.20
C ASN A 199 -3.57 -15.59 12.31
N TYR A 200 -3.09 -14.59 11.57
CA TYR A 200 -3.76 -13.30 11.48
C TYR A 200 -5.00 -13.40 10.58
N GLU A 201 -6.05 -12.71 10.97
CA GLU A 201 -7.37 -12.78 10.39
C GLU A 201 -7.76 -11.48 9.71
N PHE A 202 -7.06 -11.08 8.65
CA PHE A 202 -7.52 -9.98 7.81
C PHE A 202 -8.70 -10.41 6.92
N ASP A 203 -9.48 -9.44 6.44
CA ASP A 203 -10.59 -9.66 5.51
C ASP A 203 -10.26 -9.22 4.08
N ALA A 204 -9.28 -8.32 3.92
CA ALA A 204 -8.83 -7.82 2.62
C ALA A 204 -7.35 -7.43 2.62
N VAL A 205 -6.73 -7.56 1.44
CA VAL A 205 -5.43 -6.96 1.11
C VAL A 205 -5.65 -5.96 -0.02
N ALA A 206 -5.08 -4.76 0.09
CA ALA A 206 -5.16 -3.73 -0.93
C ALA A 206 -3.83 -2.97 -1.09
N LEU A 207 -3.29 -2.91 -2.30
CA LEU A 207 -2.22 -2.00 -2.70
C LEU A 207 -2.85 -0.86 -3.50
N VAL A 208 -2.65 0.37 -3.03
CA VAL A 208 -3.27 1.58 -3.59
C VAL A 208 -2.18 2.52 -4.08
N TYR A 209 -2.20 2.84 -5.38
CA TYR A 209 -1.27 3.74 -6.03
C TYR A 209 -1.71 5.20 -5.91
N TYR A 210 -0.72 6.08 -5.75
CA TYR A 210 -0.81 7.53 -5.83
C TYR A 210 0.29 8.09 -6.75
N PRO A 211 0.07 9.19 -7.49
CA PRO A 211 1.01 9.78 -8.44
C PRO A 211 2.23 10.50 -7.81
N GLY A 212 3.05 9.75 -7.09
CA GLY A 212 4.31 10.24 -6.54
C GLY A 212 4.21 10.97 -5.21
N VAL A 213 5.38 11.29 -4.67
CA VAL A 213 5.57 11.92 -3.36
C VAL A 213 4.91 13.28 -3.26
N GLU A 214 5.18 14.17 -4.21
CA GLU A 214 4.69 15.55 -4.18
C GLU A 214 3.17 15.59 -4.21
N PHE A 215 2.56 14.81 -5.12
CA PHE A 215 1.12 14.66 -5.19
C PHE A 215 0.51 14.20 -3.86
N PHE A 216 1.12 13.20 -3.22
CA PHE A 216 0.57 12.65 -1.98
C PHE A 216 0.72 13.62 -0.79
N ILE A 217 1.81 14.38 -0.75
CA ILE A 217 1.99 15.48 0.20
C ILE A 217 0.90 16.54 -0.03
N ASP A 218 0.67 16.95 -1.28
CA ASP A 218 -0.36 17.94 -1.60
C ASP A 218 -1.76 17.44 -1.25
N LEU A 219 -2.08 16.18 -1.58
CA LEU A 219 -3.33 15.53 -1.19
C LEU A 219 -3.49 15.56 0.33
N THR A 220 -2.54 15.06 1.10
CA THR A 220 -2.67 14.94 2.56
C THR A 220 -2.71 16.30 3.26
N ARG A 221 -2.15 17.35 2.66
CA ARG A 221 -2.18 18.73 3.17
C ARG A 221 -3.32 19.58 2.60
N SER A 222 -4.21 18.97 1.82
CA SER A 222 -5.31 19.69 1.18
C SER A 222 -6.51 19.88 2.11
N GLU A 223 -7.21 21.00 1.94
CA GLU A 223 -8.51 21.26 2.59
C GLU A 223 -9.48 20.11 2.32
N TYR A 224 -9.45 19.59 1.08
CA TYR A 224 -10.25 18.46 0.64
C TYR A 224 -10.01 17.21 1.50
N PHE A 225 -8.76 16.79 1.67
CA PHE A 225 -8.43 15.59 2.42
C PHE A 225 -8.71 15.76 3.91
N GLN A 226 -8.34 16.92 4.47
CA GLN A 226 -8.58 17.22 5.88
C GLN A 226 -10.09 17.21 6.21
N ALA A 227 -10.93 17.72 5.31
CA ALA A 227 -12.38 17.73 5.47
C ALA A 227 -13.02 16.33 5.47
N ILE A 228 -12.46 15.37 4.72
CA ILE A 228 -13.04 14.01 4.62
C ILE A 228 -12.40 13.01 5.59
N TYR A 229 -11.23 13.32 6.16
CA TYR A 229 -10.47 12.38 6.98
C TYR A 229 -10.99 12.29 8.42
N GLY A 230 -11.55 13.38 8.97
CA GLY A 230 -11.93 13.47 10.39
C GLY A 230 -12.94 12.41 10.87
N ASP A 231 -13.82 11.95 9.99
CA ASP A 231 -14.85 10.93 10.31
C ASP A 231 -14.40 9.49 10.05
N LYS A 232 -13.16 9.28 9.61
CA LYS A 232 -12.65 7.97 9.21
C LYS A 232 -12.50 7.05 10.43
N GLN A 233 -13.26 5.96 10.44
CA GLN A 233 -13.23 4.89 11.43
C GLN A 233 -12.87 3.56 10.81
N LEU A 234 -11.58 3.23 10.86
CA LEU A 234 -11.11 1.92 10.40
C LEU A 234 -11.29 0.84 11.49
N GLY A 235 -11.49 -0.40 11.03
CA GLY A 235 -11.21 -1.56 11.87
C GLY A 235 -9.70 -1.78 12.04
N ASP A 236 -9.32 -2.94 12.56
CA ASP A 236 -7.90 -3.30 12.74
C ASP A 236 -7.16 -3.36 11.38
N THR A 237 -6.27 -2.39 11.14
CA THR A 237 -5.64 -2.18 9.83
C THR A 237 -4.14 -1.96 9.98
N GLN A 238 -3.36 -2.72 9.20
CA GLN A 238 -1.96 -2.41 8.93
C GLN A 238 -1.90 -1.60 7.63
N ALA A 239 -1.36 -0.38 7.67
CA ALA A 239 -1.13 0.44 6.48
C ALA A 239 0.33 0.87 6.41
N VAL A 240 1.01 0.53 5.32
CA VAL A 240 2.42 0.85 5.10
C VAL A 240 2.55 1.65 3.81
N ILE A 241 3.12 2.84 3.92
CA ILE A 241 3.40 3.73 2.79
C ILE A 241 4.78 3.38 2.25
N THR A 242 4.84 3.10 0.96
CA THR A 242 6.04 2.65 0.27
C THR A 242 6.30 3.46 -1.00
N VAL A 243 7.57 3.60 -1.37
CA VAL A 243 8.01 4.10 -2.68
C VAL A 243 8.51 2.92 -3.52
N PRO A 244 8.09 2.77 -4.79
CA PRO A 244 8.48 1.61 -5.58
C PRO A 244 9.98 1.60 -5.89
N ILE A 245 10.58 0.43 -5.77
CA ILE A 245 12.00 0.19 -6.05
C ILE A 245 12.23 -0.93 -7.06
N LEU A 246 11.17 -1.56 -7.58
CA LEU A 246 11.27 -2.73 -8.47
C LEU A 246 12.17 -2.50 -9.69
N ASP A 247 12.05 -1.35 -10.35
CA ASP A 247 12.86 -1.00 -11.54
C ASP A 247 14.33 -0.72 -11.21
N ARG A 248 14.67 -0.67 -9.92
CA ARG A 248 16.03 -0.44 -9.39
C ARG A 248 16.68 -1.71 -8.83
N LEU A 249 15.96 -2.84 -8.82
CA LEU A 249 16.44 -4.11 -8.27
C LEU A 249 17.30 -4.87 -9.27
#